data_AF-A0A521FU55-F1
#
_entry.id   AF-A0A521FU55-F1
#
_cell.length_a   1.000
_cell.length_b   1.000
_cell.length_c   1.000
_cell.angle_alpha   90.00
_cell.angle_beta   90.00
_cell.angle_gamma   90.00
#
_symmetry.space_group_name_H-M   'P 1'
#
loop_
_entity.id
_entity.type
_entity.pdbx_description
1 polymer ?
#
loop_
_entity_poly.entity_id
_entity_poly.type
_entity_poly.pdbx_seq_one_letter_code
_entity_poly.pdbx_strand_id
1 'polypeptide(L)'
;MTPAKLTLDGSPPIDGVVDAGGDYITFRTRADVPPEQTRGPHEGEIEIDGRKERVVLESAHPTQSTPGMKTEDTFDLTLRRISPRATV
;
A
#
# COMPACT_ATOMS: atom_id res chain seq x y z
N MET A 1 3.45 2.04 -13.16
CA MET A 1 3.83 1.34 -11.92
C MET A 1 5.24 1.73 -11.55
N THR A 2 5.42 2.25 -10.34
CA THR A 2 6.70 2.77 -9.82
C THR A 2 7.12 1.97 -8.59
N PRO A 3 8.39 1.60 -8.42
CA PRO A 3 8.85 0.97 -7.18
C PRO A 3 8.58 1.87 -5.97
N ALA A 4 8.11 1.26 -4.89
CA ALA A 4 7.79 1.99 -3.68
C ALA A 4 8.01 1.13 -2.44
N LYS A 5 8.15 1.81 -1.31
CA LYS A 5 8.30 1.18 0.00
C LYS A 5 7.25 1.74 0.95
N LEU A 6 6.39 0.88 1.47
CA LEU A 6 5.35 1.23 2.44
C LEU A 6 5.80 0.86 3.84
N THR A 7 5.64 1.75 4.81
CA THR A 7 5.87 1.48 6.22
C THR A 7 4.60 1.85 6.98
N LEU A 8 3.89 0.86 7.51
CA LEU A 8 2.72 1.06 8.37
C LEU A 8 3.18 1.18 9.83
N ASP A 9 2.47 1.96 10.65
CA ASP A 9 2.81 2.14 12.06
C ASP A 9 2.91 0.79 12.80
N GLY A 10 4.07 0.55 13.41
CA GLY A 10 4.35 -0.68 14.17
C GLY A 10 4.62 -1.92 13.30
N SER A 11 4.75 -1.78 11.98
CA SER A 11 5.01 -2.88 11.06
C SER A 11 6.37 -2.76 10.36
N PRO A 12 7.00 -3.87 9.95
CA PRO A 12 8.16 -3.84 9.08
C PRO A 12 7.84 -3.15 7.74
N PRO A 13 8.84 -2.58 7.06
CA PRO A 13 8.63 -2.04 5.73
C PRO A 13 8.27 -3.12 4.72
N ILE A 14 7.37 -2.76 3.82
CA ILE A 14 6.83 -3.60 2.75
C ILE A 14 7.34 -3.03 1.42
N ASP A 15 8.02 -3.85 0.64
CA ASP A 15 8.48 -3.48 -0.71
C ASP A 15 7.42 -3.83 -1.74
N GLY A 16 7.17 -2.92 -2.69
CA GLY A 16 6.14 -3.13 -3.69
C GLY A 16 6.23 -2.17 -4.86
N VAL A 17 5.14 -2.10 -5.62
CA VAL A 17 4.98 -1.15 -6.72
C VAL A 17 3.69 -0.38 -6.55
N VAL A 18 3.70 0.90 -6.89
CA VAL A 18 2.52 1.75 -6.87
C VAL A 18 2.01 2.08 -8.24
N ASP A 19 0.70 2.24 -8.34
CA ASP A 19 0.05 3.09 -9.31
C ASP A 19 -0.54 4.30 -8.59
N ALA A 20 0.04 5.48 -8.83
CA ALA A 20 -0.27 6.70 -8.09
C ALA A 20 -1.21 7.58 -8.93
N GLY A 21 -2.40 7.91 -8.40
CA GLY A 21 -3.39 8.74 -9.08
C GLY A 21 -4.16 9.64 -8.11
N GLY A 22 -3.95 10.95 -8.19
CA GLY A 22 -4.66 11.92 -7.34
C GLY A 22 -4.46 11.65 -5.85
N ASP A 23 -5.57 11.61 -5.10
CA ASP A 23 -5.58 11.45 -3.64
C ASP A 23 -5.36 10.01 -3.16
N TYR A 24 -5.40 9.04 -4.07
CA TYR A 24 -5.28 7.62 -3.75
C TYR A 24 -4.06 6.98 -4.44
N ILE A 25 -3.51 5.96 -3.78
CA ILE A 25 -2.39 5.17 -4.27
C ILE A 25 -2.79 3.70 -4.17
N THR A 26 -2.71 2.99 -5.28
CA THR A 26 -2.82 1.54 -5.28
C THR A 26 -1.43 0.97 -5.14
N PHE A 27 -1.13 0.35 -3.99
CA PHE A 27 0.15 -0.28 -3.70
C PHE A 27 0.02 -1.80 -3.84
N ARG A 28 0.81 -2.41 -4.71
CA ARG A 28 0.82 -3.85 -4.95
C ARG A 28 2.08 -4.46 -4.36
N THR A 29 1.90 -5.51 -3.57
CA THR A 29 2.97 -6.25 -2.87
C THR A 29 2.74 -7.75 -2.95
N ARG A 30 3.77 -8.53 -2.60
CA ARG A 30 3.65 -9.98 -2.40
C ARG A 30 2.92 -10.29 -1.07
N ALA A 31 2.36 -11.49 -0.97
CA ALA A 31 1.50 -11.96 0.13
C ALA A 31 2.21 -12.34 1.43
N ASP A 32 3.43 -11.86 1.66
CA ASP A 32 4.10 -12.01 2.96
C ASP A 32 3.64 -10.98 4.00
N VAL A 33 2.76 -10.05 3.63
CA VAL A 33 2.12 -9.11 4.56
C VAL A 33 1.05 -9.85 5.38
N PRO A 34 1.21 -9.98 6.71
CA PRO A 34 0.24 -10.70 7.51
C PRO A 34 -1.09 -9.95 7.54
N PRO A 35 -2.24 -10.65 7.43
CA PRO A 35 -3.57 -10.04 7.37
C PRO A 35 -3.93 -9.22 8.62
N GLU A 36 -3.19 -9.40 9.71
CA GLU A 36 -3.29 -8.60 10.94
C GLU A 36 -2.76 -7.18 10.77
N GLN A 37 -1.76 -6.96 9.91
CA GLN A 37 -1.20 -5.64 9.59
C GLN A 37 -2.06 -4.86 8.58
N THR A 38 -3.01 -5.54 7.94
CA THR A 38 -3.90 -4.95 6.94
C THR A 38 -5.34 -4.80 7.42
N ARG A 39 -5.60 -5.06 8.72
CA ARG A 39 -6.93 -5.00 9.33
C ARG A 39 -7.18 -3.66 9.99
N GLY A 40 -7.84 -2.78 9.23
CA GLY A 40 -8.31 -1.49 9.71
C GLY A 40 -7.47 -0.32 9.20
N PRO A 41 -7.86 0.92 9.54
CA PRO A 41 -7.13 2.10 9.12
C PRO A 41 -5.79 2.18 9.86
N HIS A 42 -4.70 1.98 9.13
CA HIS A 42 -3.34 2.18 9.64
C HIS A 42 -2.75 3.42 8.99
N GLU A 43 -2.27 4.35 9.81
CA GLU A 43 -1.39 5.41 9.30
C GLU A 43 -0.03 4.79 8.94
N GLY A 44 0.62 5.42 7.97
CA GLY A 44 1.95 5.02 7.54
C GLY A 44 2.59 6.06 6.65
N GLU A 45 3.78 5.71 6.17
CA GLU A 45 4.51 6.46 5.16
C GLU A 45 4.78 5.58 3.95
N ILE A 46 4.61 6.16 2.77
CA ILE A 46 5.03 5.56 1.53
C ILE A 46 6.18 6.37 0.92
N GLU A 47 7.22 5.66 0.49
CA GLU A 47 8.34 6.23 -0.24
C GLU A 47 8.23 5.86 -1.72
N ILE A 48 8.14 6.86 -2.60
CA ILE A 48 8.07 6.72 -4.05
C ILE A 48 9.15 7.63 -4.65
N ASP A 49 10.07 7.08 -5.43
CA ASP A 49 11.19 7.83 -6.03
C ASP A 49 11.99 8.68 -5.00
N GLY A 50 12.19 8.14 -3.79
CA GLY A 50 12.88 8.82 -2.68
C GLY A 50 12.08 9.93 -2.00
N ARG A 51 10.82 10.15 -2.40
CA ARG A 51 9.89 11.07 -1.73
C ARG A 51 9.01 10.31 -0.77
N LYS A 52 8.96 10.76 0.48
CA LYS A 52 8.09 10.20 1.52
C LYS A 52 6.79 10.98 1.61
N GLU A 53 5.68 10.25 1.65
CA GLU A 53 4.34 10.78 1.80
C GLU A 53 3.60 10.06 2.92
N ARG A 54 2.87 10.81 3.75
CA ARG A 54 1.98 10.22 4.74
C ARG A 54 0.71 9.68 4.08
N VAL A 55 0.32 8.48 4.48
CA VAL A 55 -0.84 7.78 3.94
C VAL A 55 -1.65 7.12 5.06
N VAL A 56 -2.90 6.81 4.75
CA VAL A 56 -3.75 5.91 5.53
C VAL A 56 -4.05 4.69 4.67
N LEU A 57 -3.78 3.49 5.17
CA LEU A 57 -4.28 2.26 4.59
C LEU A 57 -5.79 2.20 4.79
N GLU A 58 -6.56 2.21 3.70
CA GLU A 58 -8.02 2.12 3.77
C GLU A 58 -8.52 0.70 3.59
N SER A 59 -7.87 -0.06 2.69
CA SER A 59 -8.25 -1.44 2.43
C SER A 59 -7.09 -2.27 1.88
N ALA A 60 -7.21 -3.59 2.05
CA ALA A 60 -6.30 -4.57 1.51
C ALA A 60 -7.10 -5.72 0.90
N HIS A 61 -6.81 -6.05 -0.35
CA HIS A 61 -7.49 -7.11 -1.07
C HIS A 61 -6.50 -8.01 -1.79
N PRO A 62 -6.68 -9.33 -1.77
CA PRO A 62 -5.90 -10.21 -2.63
C PRO A 62 -6.21 -9.89 -4.09
N THR A 63 -5.18 -9.86 -4.94
CA THR A 63 -5.29 -9.58 -6.38
C THR A 63 -5.83 -10.82 -7.11
N GLN A 64 -7.05 -11.25 -6.78
CA GLN A 64 -7.81 -12.36 -7.39
C GLN A 64 -7.06 -13.69 -7.62
N SER A 65 -7.34 -14.69 -6.77
CA SER A 65 -7.15 -16.10 -7.12
C SER A 65 -8.25 -16.54 -8.09
N THR A 66 -7.96 -16.58 -9.39
CA THR A 66 -8.83 -17.26 -10.37
C THR A 66 -8.70 -18.78 -10.16
N PRO A 67 -9.78 -19.60 -10.25
CA PRO A 67 -9.67 -21.06 -10.07
C PRO A 67 -8.69 -21.66 -11.08
N GLY A 68 -7.55 -22.17 -10.61
CA GLY A 68 -6.51 -22.79 -11.43
C GLY A 68 -5.22 -21.97 -11.63
N MET A 69 -5.11 -20.75 -11.08
CA MET A 69 -3.82 -20.05 -11.08
C MET A 69 -2.93 -20.50 -9.93
N LYS A 70 -1.79 -21.12 -10.27
CA LYS A 70 -0.58 -21.13 -9.44
C LYS A 70 0.26 -19.92 -9.83
N THR A 71 0.30 -18.87 -9.01
CA THR A 71 1.31 -17.80 -9.13
C THR A 71 1.24 -16.93 -7.89
N GLU A 72 2.37 -16.83 -7.19
CA GLU A 72 2.74 -15.81 -6.20
C GLU A 72 1.58 -14.91 -5.76
N ASP A 73 0.93 -15.25 -4.64
CA ASP A 73 -0.16 -14.46 -4.08
C ASP A 73 0.30 -12.99 -3.94
N THR A 74 -0.40 -12.06 -4.59
CA THR A 74 -0.17 -10.61 -4.46
C THR A 74 -1.36 -9.96 -3.77
N PHE A 75 -1.08 -8.86 -3.07
CA PHE A 75 -2.07 -8.02 -2.40
C PHE A 75 -2.05 -6.62 -3.00
N ASP A 76 -3.24 -6.09 -3.24
CA ASP A 76 -3.47 -4.70 -3.58
C ASP A 76 -3.95 -3.98 -2.31
N LEU A 77 -3.16 -3.01 -1.87
CA LEU A 77 -3.44 -2.10 -0.77
C LEU A 77 -3.92 -0.77 -1.34
N THR A 78 -5.03 -0.26 -0.83
CA THR A 78 -5.52 1.08 -1.16
C THR A 78 -5.07 2.04 -0.08
N LEU A 79 -4.25 3.01 -0.46
CA LEU A 79 -3.71 4.03 0.43
C LEU A 79 -4.31 5.38 0.06
N ARG A 80 -4.82 6.13 1.04
CA ARG A 80 -5.24 7.52 0.86
C ARG A 80 -4.14 8.45 1.33
N ARG A 81 -3.74 9.42 0.50
CA ARG A 81 -2.77 10.45 0.87
C ARG A 81 -3.32 11.30 2.01
N ILE A 82 -2.52 11.53 3.02
CA ILE A 82 -2.73 12.61 3.98
C ILE A 82 -2.05 13.81 3.34
N SER A 83 -2.74 14.46 2.38
CA SER A 83 -2.22 15.67 1.74
C SER A 83 -1.68 16.60 2.83
N PRO A 84 -0.50 17.23 2.65
CA PRO A 84 -0.20 18.39 3.47
C PRO A 84 -1.36 19.35 3.22
N ARG A 85 -2.18 19.61 4.24
CA ARG A 85 -3.20 20.65 4.16
C ARG A 85 -2.48 21.87 3.61
N ALA A 86 -2.86 22.31 2.41
CA ALA A 86 -2.57 23.67 2.00
C ALA A 86 -3.20 24.54 3.09
N THR A 87 -2.36 25.10 3.96
CA THR A 87 -2.78 26.15 4.87
C THR A 87 -3.20 27.31 3.97
N VAL A 88 -4.50 27.54 3.88
CA VAL A 88 -5.06 28.79 3.36
C VAL A 88 -5.31 29.71 4.55
#